data_AF-A0A916QIU9-F1
#
_entry.id   AF-A0A916QIU9-F1
#
_cell.length_a   1.000
_cell.length_b   1.000
_cell.length_c   1.000
_cell.angle_alpha   90.00
_cell.angle_beta   90.00
_cell.angle_gamma   90.00
#
_symmetry.space_group_name_H-M   'P 1'
#
loop_
_entity.id
_entity.type
_entity.pdbx_description
1 polymer ?
#
loop_
_entity_poly.entity_id
_entity_poly.type
_entity_poly.pdbx_seq_one_letter_code
_entity_poly.pdbx_strand_id
1 'polypeptide(L)'
;MKILKSVKSILVKLVAALALAFVGVVASQNVNTSANTQTVQAATHWSKKNLKARAWIVKRESGGNWHARNGNCYGRYQLLITYLHHNYSHKNQTRVADNYVRGRYGSWVNAKKFWQRHHWY
;
A
#
# COMPACT_ATOMS: atom_id res chain seq x y z
N MET A 1 -36.79 1.03 -18.13
CA MET A 1 -35.62 0.36 -18.74
C MET A 1 -34.39 1.24 -18.55
N LYS A 2 -33.30 0.65 -18.03
CA LYS A 2 -31.92 1.18 -17.91
C LYS A 2 -31.66 2.34 -16.92
N ILE A 3 -31.33 1.89 -15.71
CA ILE A 3 -30.49 2.57 -14.72
C ILE A 3 -29.16 2.98 -15.37
N LEU A 4 -28.90 4.28 -15.54
CA LEU A 4 -27.56 4.76 -15.92
C LEU A 4 -26.92 5.52 -14.76
N LYS A 5 -26.22 4.70 -13.96
CA LYS A 5 -24.92 4.95 -13.32
C LYS A 5 -24.68 6.37 -12.81
N SER A 6 -24.97 6.52 -11.52
CA SER A 6 -24.43 7.56 -10.65
C SER A 6 -22.98 7.88 -11.03
N VAL A 7 -22.80 9.05 -11.64
CA VAL A 7 -21.49 9.63 -11.97
C VAL A 7 -20.86 10.07 -10.65
N LYS A 8 -20.30 9.13 -9.90
CA LYS A 8 -19.37 9.44 -8.80
C LYS A 8 -18.02 9.83 -9.41
N SER A 9 -18.02 10.94 -10.14
CA SER A 9 -16.79 11.64 -10.52
C SER A 9 -16.39 12.50 -9.33
N ILE A 10 -15.82 11.87 -8.31
CA ILE A 10 -15.40 12.54 -7.07
C ILE A 10 -14.12 11.88 -6.59
N LEU A 11 -13.10 12.73 -6.40
CA LEU A 11 -11.83 12.52 -5.71
C LEU A 11 -10.68 11.84 -6.48
N VAL A 12 -9.94 12.72 -7.16
CA VAL A 12 -8.48 12.70 -7.25
C VAL A 12 -7.88 12.44 -5.86
N LYS A 13 -7.55 11.19 -5.50
CA LYS A 13 -6.66 10.89 -4.37
C LYS A 13 -5.93 9.58 -4.62
N LEU A 14 -4.76 9.71 -5.25
CA LEU A 14 -3.56 8.91 -5.00
C LEU A 14 -2.41 9.64 -5.68
N VAL A 15 -2.14 10.84 -5.17
CA VAL A 15 -0.80 11.38 -5.29
C VAL A 15 0.03 10.48 -4.39
N ALA A 16 0.74 9.52 -4.98
CA ALA A 16 1.94 8.98 -4.39
C ALA A 16 2.88 10.17 -4.22
N ALA A 17 2.74 10.87 -3.09
CA ALA A 17 3.47 12.09 -2.80
C ALA A 17 4.94 11.73 -2.67
N LEU A 18 5.66 12.01 -3.76
CA LEU A 18 7.04 12.43 -3.76
C LEU A 18 7.14 13.65 -2.83
N ALA A 19 7.89 13.51 -1.73
CA ALA A 19 9.06 14.32 -1.42
C ALA A 19 9.27 14.59 0.09
N LEU A 20 10.56 14.63 0.40
CA LEU A 20 11.26 15.51 1.37
C LEU A 20 11.20 15.15 2.87
N ALA A 21 12.42 15.07 3.41
CA ALA A 21 12.81 14.83 4.78
C ALA A 21 12.27 15.89 5.77
N PHE A 22 12.08 15.52 7.04
CA PHE A 22 12.82 16.05 8.20
C PHE A 22 12.27 15.49 9.53
N VAL A 23 13.23 14.99 10.34
CA VAL A 23 13.41 14.96 11.80
C VAL A 23 12.19 15.02 12.75
N GLY A 24 12.20 14.12 13.75
CA GLY A 24 11.68 14.44 15.09
C GLY A 24 11.10 13.29 15.92
N VAL A 25 11.96 12.67 16.73
CA VAL A 25 11.69 11.88 17.97
C VAL A 25 10.68 10.72 17.86
N VAL A 26 11.21 9.50 17.98
CA VAL A 26 10.44 8.37 18.52
C VAL A 26 10.99 8.00 19.89
N ALA A 27 10.13 8.12 20.91
CA ALA A 27 10.37 7.55 22.22
C ALA A 27 10.56 6.03 22.10
N SER A 28 11.62 5.55 22.74
CA SER A 28 12.06 4.16 22.70
C SER A 28 10.93 3.21 23.14
N GLN A 29 10.54 2.31 22.24
CA GLN A 29 9.79 1.12 22.60
C GLN A 29 10.72 -0.07 22.35
N ASN A 30 11.01 -0.82 23.41
CA ASN A 30 11.84 -2.01 23.40
C ASN A 30 11.38 -2.99 22.30
N VAL A 31 12.10 -3.00 21.18
CA VAL A 31 11.95 -4.01 20.14
C VAL A 31 13.10 -4.98 20.33
N ASN A 32 12.84 -6.10 21.01
CA ASN A 32 13.73 -7.25 20.96
C ASN A 32 13.76 -7.77 19.52
N THR A 33 14.71 -7.27 18.74
CA THR A 33 14.98 -7.74 17.39
C THR A 33 16.41 -8.27 17.40
N SER A 34 16.56 -9.57 17.59
CA SER A 34 17.81 -10.25 17.26
C SER A 34 18.11 -9.97 15.78
N ALA A 35 19.16 -9.19 15.55
CA ALA A 35 19.73 -9.01 14.24
C ALA A 35 20.28 -10.35 13.76
N ASN A 36 19.63 -10.94 12.75
CA ASN A 36 20.25 -11.96 11.92
C ASN A 36 20.05 -11.53 10.46
N THR A 37 21.15 -11.05 9.88
CA THR A 37 21.28 -10.77 8.46
C THR A 37 21.28 -12.09 7.71
N GLN A 38 20.12 -12.51 7.19
CA GLN A 38 20.02 -13.59 6.22
C GLN A 38 19.27 -13.13 4.97
N THR A 39 20.02 -13.03 3.88
CA THR A 39 19.55 -12.95 2.51
C THR A 39 18.78 -14.22 2.17
N VAL A 40 17.46 -14.17 2.31
CA VAL A 40 16.54 -15.14 1.72
C VAL A 40 15.23 -14.43 1.46
N GLN A 41 14.67 -14.63 0.27
CA GLN A 41 13.36 -14.18 -0.16
C GLN A 41 12.28 -14.85 0.72
N ALA A 42 12.20 -14.43 1.99
CA ALA A 42 11.13 -14.79 2.87
C ALA A 42 9.87 -14.13 2.32
N ALA A 43 8.96 -14.94 1.78
CA ALA A 43 7.56 -14.58 1.69
C ALA A 43 7.15 -14.16 3.11
N THR A 44 7.18 -12.86 3.37
CA THR A 44 6.99 -12.33 4.71
C THR A 44 5.53 -12.56 5.04
N HIS A 45 5.25 -13.63 5.80
CA HIS A 45 3.91 -13.94 6.21
C HIS A 45 3.43 -12.85 7.15
N TRP A 46 2.69 -11.89 6.60
CA TRP A 46 2.01 -10.87 7.37
C TRP A 46 1.06 -11.55 8.37
N SER A 47 1.04 -11.04 9.60
CA SER A 47 0.08 -11.52 10.60
C SER A 47 -1.36 -11.34 10.11
N LYS A 48 -2.30 -12.11 10.65
CA LYS A 48 -3.74 -12.02 10.30
C LYS A 48 -4.27 -10.59 10.37
N LYS A 49 -3.79 -9.78 11.34
CA LYS A 49 -4.14 -8.37 11.49
C LYS A 49 -3.65 -7.51 10.32
N ASN A 50 -2.41 -7.73 9.87
CA ASN A 50 -1.86 -7.05 8.70
C ASN A 50 -2.59 -7.43 7.41
N LEU A 51 -2.93 -8.70 7.22
CA LEU A 51 -3.72 -9.14 6.06
C LEU A 51 -5.12 -8.50 6.04
N LYS A 52 -5.80 -8.43 7.18
CA LYS A 52 -7.08 -7.70 7.32
C LYS A 52 -6.92 -6.22 6.99
N ALA A 53 -5.84 -5.57 7.44
CA ALA A 53 -5.57 -4.17 7.14
C ALA A 53 -5.26 -3.95 5.64
N ARG A 54 -4.46 -4.83 5.02
CA ARG A 54 -4.20 -4.83 3.58
C ARG A 54 -5.47 -4.99 2.74
N ALA A 55 -6.33 -5.94 3.13
CA ALA A 55 -7.61 -6.14 2.46
C ALA A 55 -8.50 -4.90 2.56
N TRP A 56 -8.52 -4.26 3.73
CA TRP A 56 -9.27 -3.02 3.95
C TRP A 56 -8.76 -1.87 3.09
N ILE A 57 -7.43 -1.67 3.02
CA ILE A 57 -6.83 -0.62 2.18
C ILE A 57 -7.22 -0.88 0.73
N VAL A 58 -6.94 -2.07 0.21
CA VAL A 58 -7.22 -2.39 -1.19
C VAL A 58 -8.68 -2.25 -1.58
N LYS A 59 -9.61 -2.60 -0.69
CA LYS A 59 -11.04 -2.42 -0.98
C LYS A 59 -11.37 -0.94 -1.26
N ARG A 60 -10.63 -0.01 -0.65
CA ARG A 60 -10.77 1.43 -0.88
C ARG A 60 -9.97 1.92 -2.09
N GLU A 61 -8.76 1.41 -2.29
CA GLU A 61 -7.88 1.85 -3.39
C GLU A 61 -8.44 1.47 -4.76
N SER A 62 -8.84 0.21 -4.94
CA SER A 62 -9.27 -0.30 -6.25
C SER A 62 -10.48 -1.23 -6.21
N GLY A 63 -11.09 -1.41 -5.03
CA GLY A 63 -12.10 -2.43 -4.83
C GLY A 63 -11.57 -3.87 -4.87
N GLY A 64 -10.25 -4.07 -5.02
CA GLY A 64 -9.63 -5.38 -5.24
C GLY A 64 -9.26 -5.70 -6.69
N ASN A 65 -9.48 -4.78 -7.63
CA ASN A 65 -9.22 -5.01 -9.05
C ASN A 65 -7.71 -4.94 -9.36
N TRP A 66 -7.16 -6.03 -9.91
CA TRP A 66 -5.75 -6.16 -10.32
C TRP A 66 -5.36 -5.38 -11.57
N HIS A 67 -6.34 -4.91 -12.33
CA HIS A 67 -6.16 -4.16 -13.58
C HIS A 67 -6.74 -2.74 -13.48
N ALA A 68 -7.09 -2.27 -12.28
CA ALA A 68 -7.57 -0.91 -12.09
C ALA A 68 -6.51 0.10 -12.56
N ARG A 69 -6.92 1.09 -13.34
CA ARG A 69 -6.05 2.15 -13.85
C ARG A 69 -6.62 3.50 -13.44
N ASN A 70 -5.78 4.34 -12.86
CA ASN A 70 -6.13 5.71 -12.51
C ASN A 70 -4.90 6.60 -12.74
N GLY A 71 -4.87 7.30 -13.88
CA GLY A 71 -3.71 8.08 -14.31
C GLY A 71 -2.43 7.23 -14.33
N ASN A 72 -1.44 7.65 -13.54
CA ASN A 72 -0.13 6.98 -13.44
C ASN A 72 -0.10 5.80 -12.47
N CYS A 73 -1.24 5.42 -11.88
CA CYS A 73 -1.35 4.32 -10.92
C CYS A 73 -2.00 3.07 -11.55
N TYR A 74 -1.53 1.90 -11.13
CA TYR A 74 -1.97 0.60 -11.65
C TYR A 74 -2.25 -0.43 -10.54
N GLY A 75 -3.31 -1.18 -10.77
CA GLY A 75 -3.59 -2.48 -10.17
C GLY A 75 -4.18 -2.43 -8.77
N ARG A 76 -4.08 -3.57 -8.07
CA ARG A 76 -4.79 -3.83 -6.82
C ARG A 76 -4.43 -2.87 -5.69
N TYR A 77 -3.20 -2.38 -5.70
CA TYR A 77 -2.65 -1.50 -4.68
C TYR A 77 -2.56 -0.05 -5.12
N GLN A 78 -2.97 0.24 -6.37
CA GLN A 78 -2.84 1.54 -7.01
C GLN A 78 -1.41 2.12 -6.89
N LEU A 79 -0.42 1.27 -7.17
CA LEU A 79 0.99 1.66 -7.18
C LEU A 79 1.29 2.48 -8.43
N LEU A 80 2.23 3.43 -8.34
CA LEU A 80 2.77 4.09 -9.52
C LEU A 80 3.29 3.04 -10.50
N ILE A 81 2.99 3.23 -11.78
CA ILE A 81 3.41 2.34 -12.87
C ILE A 81 4.93 2.15 -12.86
N THR A 82 5.68 3.21 -12.54
CA THR A 82 7.14 3.18 -12.46
C THR A 82 7.64 2.18 -11.43
N TYR A 83 6.98 2.03 -10.27
CA TYR A 83 7.39 1.06 -9.24
C TYR A 83 7.18 -0.39 -9.66
N LEU A 84 6.36 -0.63 -10.68
CA LEU A 84 6.12 -1.97 -11.20
C LEU A 84 7.17 -2.39 -12.24
N HIS A 85 8.02 -1.47 -12.72
CA HIS A 85 9.02 -1.72 -13.75
C HIS A 85 8.43 -2.47 -14.96
N HIS A 86 7.25 -2.05 -15.43
CA HIS A 86 6.48 -2.68 -16.51
C HIS A 86 6.01 -4.13 -16.23
N ASN A 87 6.27 -4.69 -15.04
CA ASN A 87 5.79 -6.00 -14.63
C ASN A 87 4.51 -5.86 -13.80
N TYR A 88 3.37 -6.03 -14.47
CA TYR A 88 2.03 -5.88 -13.85
C TYR A 88 1.48 -7.17 -13.21
N SER A 89 2.29 -8.23 -13.08
CA SER A 89 1.83 -9.48 -12.48
C SER A 89 1.33 -9.30 -11.04
N HIS A 90 0.35 -10.11 -10.63
CA HIS A 90 -0.20 -10.04 -9.26
C HIS A 90 0.89 -10.24 -8.19
N LYS A 91 1.86 -11.11 -8.48
CA LYS A 91 3.03 -11.36 -7.63
C LYS A 91 3.90 -10.12 -7.50
N ASN A 92 4.22 -9.45 -8.61
CA ASN A 92 5.04 -8.24 -8.56
C ASN A 92 4.29 -7.10 -7.84
N GLN A 93 3.02 -6.87 -8.18
CA GLN A 93 2.17 -5.88 -7.51
C GLN A 93 2.15 -6.08 -5.99
N THR A 94 1.94 -7.33 -5.54
CA THR A 94 1.96 -7.69 -4.12
C THR A 94 3.31 -7.44 -3.48
N ARG A 95 4.39 -7.91 -4.11
CA ARG A 95 5.75 -7.76 -3.59
C ARG A 95 6.13 -6.29 -3.42
N VAL A 96 5.88 -5.48 -4.46
CA VAL A 96 6.17 -4.05 -4.45
C VAL A 96 5.35 -3.34 -3.38
N ALA A 97 4.05 -3.64 -3.27
CA ALA A 97 3.19 -3.06 -2.24
C ALA A 97 3.64 -3.45 -0.81
N ASP A 98 3.97 -4.72 -0.59
CA ASP A 98 4.42 -5.20 0.72
C ASP A 98 5.77 -4.55 1.11
N ASN A 99 6.69 -4.40 0.16
CA ASN A 99 7.97 -3.71 0.38
C ASN A 99 7.77 -2.22 0.66
N TYR A 100 6.92 -1.55 -0.12
CA TYR A 100 6.58 -0.15 0.07
C TYR A 100 5.96 0.09 1.44
N VAL A 101 4.97 -0.72 1.84
CA VAL A 101 4.33 -0.59 3.15
C VAL A 101 5.29 -0.87 4.29
N ARG A 102 6.17 -1.86 4.13
CA ARG A 102 7.20 -2.14 5.14
C ARG A 102 8.17 -0.98 5.31
N GLY A 103 8.67 -0.42 4.21
CA GLY A 103 9.62 0.69 4.26
C GLY A 103 8.99 1.98 4.80
N ARG A 104 7.76 2.30 4.39
CA ARG A 104 7.10 3.57 4.73
C ARG A 104 6.37 3.55 6.07
N TYR A 105 5.70 2.44 6.39
CA TYR A 105 4.79 2.34 7.54
C TYR A 105 5.21 1.29 8.57
N GLY A 106 6.18 0.44 8.23
CA GLY A 106 6.55 -0.75 8.99
C GLY A 106 5.54 -1.90 8.88
N SER A 107 4.24 -1.60 8.80
CA SER A 107 3.16 -2.59 8.76
C SER A 107 1.91 -2.10 8.01
N TRP A 108 1.12 -3.04 7.50
CA TRP A 108 -0.19 -2.75 6.91
C TRP A 108 -1.18 -2.17 7.92
N VAL A 109 -1.05 -2.53 9.19
CA VAL A 109 -1.86 -1.93 10.27
C VAL A 109 -1.55 -0.44 10.41
N ASN A 110 -0.28 -0.05 10.37
CA ASN A 110 0.13 1.35 10.43
C ASN A 110 -0.26 2.10 9.15
N ALA A 111 -0.10 1.47 7.98
CA ALA A 111 -0.57 2.03 6.71
C ALA A 111 -2.08 2.33 6.76
N LYS A 112 -2.89 1.41 7.30
CA LYS A 112 -4.33 1.65 7.49
C LYS A 112 -4.59 2.83 8.43
N LYS A 113 -3.91 2.92 9.58
CA LYS A 113 -4.06 4.05 10.52
C LYS A 113 -3.67 5.39 9.87
N PHE A 114 -2.65 5.38 9.03
CA PHE A 114 -2.25 6.53 8.24
C PHE A 114 -3.35 6.92 7.24
N TRP A 115 -3.82 5.96 6.45
CA TRP A 115 -4.90 6.15 5.49
C TRP A 115 -6.16 6.74 6.14
N GLN A 116 -6.55 6.26 7.33
CA GLN A 116 -7.75 6.75 8.02
C GLN A 116 -7.69 8.25 8.36
N ARG A 117 -6.49 8.80 8.52
CA ARG A 117 -6.28 10.23 8.84
C ARG A 117 -6.06 11.08 7.59
N HIS A 118 -5.36 10.54 6.60
CA HIS A 118 -4.89 11.33 5.44
C HIS A 118 -5.63 11.02 4.13
N HIS A 119 -6.39 9.93 4.09
CA HIS A 119 -7.10 9.42 2.92
C HIS A 119 -6.19 9.09 1.72
N TRP A 120 -4.94 8.74 2.01
CA TRP A 120 -3.96 8.17 1.09
C TRP A 120 -3.00 7.27 1.86
N TYR A 121 -2.26 6.39 1.17
CA TYR A 121 -1.18 5.58 1.73
C TYR A 121 -0.06 5.39 0.71
#